data_AF-A0A962SUA5-F1
#
_entry.id   AF-A0A962SUA5-F1
#
_cell.length_a   1.000
_cell.length_b   1.000
_cell.length_c   1.000
_cell.angle_alpha   90.00
_cell.angle_beta   90.00
_cell.angle_gamma   90.00
#
_symmetry.space_group_name_H-M   'P 1'
#
loop_
_entity.id
_entity.type
_entity.pdbx_description
1 polymer ?
#
loop_
_entity_poly.entity_id
_entity_poly.type
_entity_poly.pdbx_seq_one_letter_code
_entity_poly.pdbx_strand_id
1 'polypeptide(L)'
;MKRSIIAILAILASAWLPPMQQQAHAEELTLQTYLALTLGRLQIVRDVWARQVTRATNSQIKPPGAEDLAPLMKQYGVTEEEYLAFASRHQQALHDYLAANPEINAKIEQLSSDIKSSIQRMDASTGTARGQQP
;
A
#
# COMPACT_ATOMS: atom_id res chain seq x y z
N MET A 1 -58.56 -41.57 33.65
CA MET A 1 -57.85 -41.54 32.36
C MET A 1 -57.89 -40.12 31.81
N LYS A 2 -56.71 -39.62 31.42
CA LYS A 2 -56.34 -38.54 30.48
C LYS A 2 -57.45 -37.59 29.96
N ARG A 3 -57.29 -36.27 29.81
CA ARG A 3 -56.25 -35.26 30.09
C ARG A 3 -56.90 -33.87 29.90
N SER A 4 -56.72 -33.01 30.90
CA SER A 4 -56.53 -31.54 30.90
C SER A 4 -57.35 -30.62 29.97
N ILE A 5 -58.13 -29.73 30.60
CA ILE A 5 -58.62 -28.46 30.06
C ILE A 5 -57.89 -27.33 30.80
N ILE A 6 -57.65 -26.21 30.08
CA ILE A 6 -57.55 -24.81 30.52
C ILE A 6 -56.16 -24.13 30.45
N ALA A 7 -56.22 -22.96 29.80
CA ALA A 7 -55.40 -21.74 29.91
C ALA A 7 -54.08 -21.61 29.14
N ILE A 8 -54.22 -20.97 27.97
CA ILE A 8 -53.57 -19.70 27.57
C ILE A 8 -52.39 -19.27 28.46
N LEU A 9 -51.19 -19.30 27.89
CA LEU A 9 -50.09 -18.42 28.29
C LEU A 9 -49.39 -17.89 27.05
N ALA A 10 -49.48 -16.57 26.89
CA ALA A 10 -48.80 -15.78 25.88
C ALA A 10 -47.32 -15.58 26.25
N ILE A 11 -46.41 -15.91 25.34
CA ILE A 11 -45.05 -15.38 25.21
C ILE A 11 -44.78 -15.46 23.69
N LEU A 12 -44.86 -14.41 22.87
CA LEU A 12 -44.27 -13.07 22.94
C LEU A 12 -42.77 -13.11 23.22
N ALA A 13 -42.02 -13.60 22.24
CA ALA A 13 -40.60 -13.32 22.07
C ALA A 13 -40.31 -13.06 20.58
N SER A 14 -40.92 -12.00 20.06
CA SER A 14 -40.35 -11.27 18.93
C SER A 14 -39.10 -10.54 19.42
N ALA A 15 -38.09 -10.57 18.55
CA ALA A 15 -36.90 -9.71 18.55
C ALA A 15 -35.85 -9.99 19.64
N TRP A 16 -34.71 -10.52 19.22
CA TRP A 16 -33.41 -9.85 19.25
C TRP A 16 -32.38 -10.79 18.62
N LEU A 17 -32.52 -11.03 17.32
CA LEU A 17 -31.32 -11.35 16.53
C LEU A 17 -30.68 -9.99 16.28
N PRO A 18 -29.48 -9.69 16.83
CA PRO A 18 -28.74 -8.54 16.35
C PRO A 18 -28.60 -8.70 14.84
N PRO A 19 -28.74 -7.62 14.05
CA PRO A 19 -28.34 -7.69 12.66
C PRO A 19 -26.89 -8.14 12.67
N MET A 20 -26.63 -9.38 12.26
CA MET A 20 -25.35 -9.75 11.70
C MET A 20 -25.21 -8.86 10.49
N GLN A 21 -24.68 -7.66 10.71
CA GLN A 21 -23.99 -6.90 9.71
C GLN A 21 -22.82 -7.80 9.32
N GLN A 22 -23.05 -8.75 8.41
CA GLN A 22 -22.04 -9.09 7.42
C GLN A 22 -21.82 -7.81 6.61
N GLN A 23 -21.14 -6.83 7.23
CA GLN A 23 -20.27 -5.97 6.48
C GLN A 23 -19.29 -6.94 5.83
N ALA A 24 -19.53 -7.21 4.55
CA ALA A 24 -18.46 -7.52 3.64
C ALA A 24 -17.48 -6.35 3.75
N HIS A 25 -16.63 -6.38 4.77
CA HIS A 25 -15.46 -5.54 4.87
C HIS A 25 -14.57 -5.99 3.72
N ALA A 26 -14.74 -5.38 2.55
CA ALA A 26 -13.56 -4.98 1.82
C ALA A 26 -12.71 -4.26 2.88
N GLU A 27 -11.60 -4.87 3.33
CA GLU A 27 -10.74 -4.28 4.35
C GLU A 27 -10.41 -2.87 3.90
N GLU A 28 -11.02 -1.88 4.55
CA GLU A 28 -10.79 -0.49 4.23
C GLU A 28 -9.30 -0.24 4.49
N LEU A 29 -8.60 0.28 3.47
CA LEU A 29 -7.17 0.53 3.54
C LEU A 29 -6.88 1.36 4.80
N THR A 30 -6.10 0.83 5.74
CA THR A 30 -5.77 1.55 6.98
C THR A 30 -4.52 2.41 6.78
N LEU A 31 -4.28 3.39 7.67
CA LEU A 31 -3.02 4.17 7.68
C LEU A 31 -1.78 3.27 7.77
N GLN A 32 -1.85 2.23 8.61
CA GLN A 32 -0.75 1.29 8.80
C GLN A 32 -0.52 0.45 7.54
N THR A 33 -1.59 -0.06 6.94
CA THR A 33 -1.53 -0.82 5.69
C THR A 33 -1.02 0.04 4.54
N TYR A 34 -1.49 1.29 4.44
CA TYR A 34 -1.02 2.26 3.46
C TYR A 34 0.47 2.53 3.60
N LEU A 35 0.98 2.80 4.80
CA LEU A 35 2.41 3.08 5.00
C LEU A 35 3.28 1.84 4.77
N ALA A 36 2.82 0.65 5.16
CA ALA A 36 3.50 -0.60 4.83
C ALA A 36 3.59 -0.80 3.31
N LEU A 37 2.48 -0.53 2.60
CA LEU A 37 2.40 -0.57 1.15
C LEU A 37 3.32 0.46 0.49
N THR A 38 3.36 1.70 0.98
CA THR A 38 4.27 2.75 0.52
C THR A 38 5.73 2.34 0.70
N LEU A 39 6.11 1.84 1.87
CA LEU A 39 7.46 1.33 2.12
C LEU A 39 7.82 0.19 1.18
N GLY A 40 6.89 -0.76 0.96
CA GLY A 40 7.06 -1.86 0.01
C GLY A 40 7.27 -1.37 -1.42
N ARG A 41 6.47 -0.40 -1.88
CA ARG A 41 6.62 0.22 -3.21
C ARG A 41 8.00 0.87 -3.33
N LEU A 42 8.41 1.68 -2.35
CA LEU A 42 9.73 2.34 -2.36
C LEU A 42 10.87 1.32 -2.39
N GLN A 43 10.76 0.23 -1.63
CA GLN A 43 11.77 -0.84 -1.64
C GLN A 43 11.90 -1.50 -3.01
N ILE A 44 10.78 -1.85 -3.66
CA ILE A 44 10.77 -2.42 -5.02
C ILE A 44 11.41 -1.44 -6.01
N VAL A 45 11.02 -0.16 -5.93
CA VAL A 45 11.53 0.89 -6.82
C VAL A 45 13.04 1.04 -6.66
N ARG A 46 13.53 1.10 -5.42
CA ARG A 46 14.96 1.13 -5.11
C ARG A 46 15.68 -0.07 -5.72
N ASP A 47 15.14 -1.27 -5.55
CA ASP A 47 15.78 -2.50 -6.02
C ASP A 47 15.83 -2.60 -7.54
N VAL A 48 14.78 -2.17 -8.22
CA VAL A 48 14.75 -2.08 -9.68
C VAL A 48 15.83 -1.11 -10.16
N TRP A 49 15.89 0.10 -9.59
CA TRP A 49 16.90 1.08 -9.96
C TRP A 49 18.33 0.63 -9.65
N ALA A 50 18.58 0.03 -8.47
CA ALA A 50 19.90 -0.48 -8.11
C ALA A 50 20.39 -1.59 -9.06
N ARG A 51 19.48 -2.48 -9.49
CA ARG A 51 19.79 -3.50 -10.51
C ARG A 51 20.10 -2.87 -11.87
N GLN A 52 19.37 -1.83 -12.26
CA GLN A 52 19.60 -1.14 -13.53
C GLN A 52 20.94 -0.39 -13.54
N VAL A 53 21.30 0.31 -12.46
CA VAL A 53 22.63 0.94 -12.31
C VAL A 53 23.76 -0.09 -12.53
N THR A 54 23.60 -1.30 -11.99
CA THR A 54 24.63 -2.36 -12.08
C THR A 54 24.71 -3.00 -13.46
N ARG A 55 23.59 -3.04 -14.20
CA ARG A 55 23.48 -3.75 -15.49
C ARG A 55 23.49 -2.83 -16.72
N ALA A 56 23.47 -1.51 -16.54
CA ALA A 56 23.41 -0.56 -17.64
C ALA A 56 24.72 -0.58 -18.45
N THR A 57 24.77 -1.37 -19.52
CA THR A 57 25.83 -1.37 -20.53
C THR A 57 25.41 -0.71 -21.85
N ASN A 58 24.12 -0.38 -22.05
CA ASN A 58 23.55 0.47 -23.13
C ASN A 58 22.03 0.27 -23.33
N SER A 59 21.36 -0.52 -22.49
CA SER A 59 19.93 -0.82 -22.68
C SER A 59 19.02 0.18 -21.96
N GLN A 60 17.87 0.43 -22.61
CA GLN A 60 16.81 1.35 -22.24
C GLN A 60 16.44 1.23 -20.75
N ILE A 61 16.92 2.19 -19.96
CA ILE A 61 16.64 2.33 -18.54
C ILE A 61 15.16 2.71 -18.41
N LYS A 62 14.37 1.87 -17.75
CA LYS A 62 12.92 2.06 -17.59
C LYS A 62 12.59 2.19 -16.11
N PRO A 63 11.87 3.24 -15.68
CA PRO A 63 11.38 3.28 -14.32
C PRO A 63 10.47 2.07 -14.05
N PRO A 64 10.44 1.56 -12.81
CA PRO A 64 9.51 0.49 -12.41
C PRO A 64 8.08 0.86 -12.79
N GLY A 65 7.40 -0.06 -13.46
CA GLY A 65 6.05 0.12 -13.97
C GLY A 65 4.98 -0.47 -13.05
N ALA A 66 3.72 -0.36 -13.48
CA ALA A 66 2.60 -0.96 -12.77
C ALA A 66 2.77 -2.50 -12.65
N GLU A 67 3.42 -3.13 -13.63
CA GLU A 67 3.72 -4.57 -13.62
C GLU A 67 4.63 -5.00 -12.45
N ASP A 68 5.58 -4.15 -12.05
CA ASP A 68 6.50 -4.44 -10.94
C ASP A 68 5.80 -4.29 -9.57
N LEU A 69 4.76 -3.45 -9.52
CA LEU A 69 4.06 -3.11 -8.28
C LEU A 69 2.76 -3.90 -8.09
N ALA A 70 2.18 -4.46 -9.16
CA ALA A 70 0.94 -5.22 -9.14
C ALA A 70 0.94 -6.40 -8.15
N PRO A 71 2.03 -7.19 -8.00
CA PRO A 71 2.07 -8.27 -7.01
C PRO A 71 1.92 -7.75 -5.58
N LEU A 72 2.54 -6.60 -5.29
CA LEU A 72 2.45 -5.96 -3.99
C LEU A 72 1.03 -5.44 -3.75
N MET A 73 0.43 -4.74 -4.71
CA MET A 73 -0.96 -4.28 -4.63
C MET A 73 -1.93 -5.45 -4.35
N LYS A 74 -1.77 -6.55 -5.10
CA LYS A 74 -2.57 -7.77 -4.94
C LYS A 74 -2.39 -8.42 -3.56
N GLN A 75 -1.16 -8.45 -3.02
CA GLN A 75 -0.89 -9.00 -1.69
C GLN A 75 -1.69 -8.29 -0.60
N TYR A 76 -1.88 -6.99 -0.73
CA TYR A 76 -2.62 -6.16 0.22
C TYR A 76 -4.12 -6.06 -0.11
N GLY A 77 -4.58 -6.66 -1.21
CA GLY A 77 -5.98 -6.56 -1.64
C GLY A 77 -6.40 -5.14 -2.04
N VAL A 78 -5.44 -4.30 -2.43
CA VAL A 78 -5.63 -2.86 -2.69
C VAL A 78 -5.37 -2.57 -4.16
N THR A 79 -6.23 -1.79 -4.79
CA THR A 79 -6.03 -1.30 -6.15
C THR A 79 -5.11 -0.06 -6.17
N GLU A 80 -4.50 0.22 -7.32
CA GLU A 80 -3.69 1.44 -7.45
C GLU A 80 -4.52 2.72 -7.28
N GLU A 81 -5.77 2.72 -7.75
CA GLU A 81 -6.68 3.85 -7.56
C GLU A 81 -6.99 4.10 -6.08
N GLU A 82 -7.31 3.04 -5.32
CA GLU A 82 -7.55 3.15 -3.88
C GLU A 82 -6.32 3.67 -3.14
N TYR A 83 -5.14 3.14 -3.47
CA TYR A 83 -3.88 3.61 -2.90
C TYR A 83 -3.65 5.10 -3.16
N LEU A 84 -3.82 5.56 -4.40
CA LEU A 84 -3.59 6.96 -4.77
C LEU A 84 -4.62 7.90 -4.13
N ALA A 85 -5.90 7.48 -4.09
CA ALA A 85 -6.97 8.25 -3.48
C ALA A 85 -6.81 8.38 -1.96
N PHE A 86 -6.22 7.38 -1.31
CA PHE A 86 -6.08 7.33 0.14
C PHE A 86 -5.24 8.49 0.68
N ALA A 87 -4.09 8.78 0.06
CA ALA A 87 -3.20 9.87 0.49
C ALA A 87 -3.91 11.22 0.50
N SER A 88 -4.71 11.48 -0.54
CA SER A 88 -5.46 12.74 -0.69
C SER A 88 -6.59 12.85 0.33
N ARG A 89 -7.28 11.75 0.65
CA ARG A 89 -8.38 11.74 1.62
C ARG A 89 -7.90 11.81 3.07
N HIS A 90 -6.72 11.26 3.37
CA HIS A 90 -6.21 11.09 4.73
C HIS A 90 -4.93 11.89 5.00
N GLN A 91 -4.70 13.00 4.29
CA GLN A 91 -3.46 13.77 4.36
C GLN A 91 -3.09 14.18 5.80
N GLN A 92 -4.03 14.75 6.55
CA GLN A 92 -3.78 15.16 7.94
C GLN A 92 -3.47 13.97 8.84
N ALA A 93 -4.26 12.90 8.72
CA ALA A 93 -4.07 11.70 9.53
C ALA A 93 -2.72 11.00 9.22
N LEU A 94 -2.27 11.02 7.97
CA LEU A 94 -0.93 10.55 7.59
C LEU A 94 0.17 11.43 8.17
N HIS A 95 -0.01 12.76 8.15
CA HIS A 95 0.94 13.69 8.76
C HIS A 95 1.08 13.42 10.27
N ASP A 96 -0.04 13.33 10.99
CA ASP A 96 -0.06 13.10 12.43
C ASP A 96 0.54 11.72 12.77
N TYR A 97 0.20 10.69 11.98
CA TYR A 97 0.74 9.34 12.17
C TYR A 97 2.25 9.31 11.93
N LEU A 98 2.77 9.96 10.89
CA LEU A 98 4.21 10.03 10.62
C LEU A 98 4.96 10.85 11.68
N ALA A 99 4.36 11.92 12.19
CA ALA A 99 4.91 12.70 13.29
C ALA A 99 5.02 11.87 14.58
N ALA A 100 4.04 10.99 14.83
CA ALA A 100 4.04 10.07 15.97
C ALA A 100 4.98 8.85 15.79
N ASN A 101 5.35 8.51 14.55
CA ASN A 101 6.18 7.36 14.20
C ASN A 101 7.40 7.80 13.36
N PRO A 102 8.35 8.56 13.95
CA PRO A 102 9.45 9.18 13.22
C PRO A 102 10.37 8.17 12.52
N GLU A 103 10.47 6.94 13.01
CA GLU A 103 11.23 5.85 12.39
C GLU A 103 10.65 5.42 11.03
N ILE A 104 9.33 5.46 10.87
CA ILE A 104 8.68 5.17 9.59
C ILE A 104 8.98 6.31 8.61
N ASN A 105 8.86 7.56 9.08
CA ASN A 105 9.19 8.72 8.25
C ASN A 105 10.65 8.71 7.81
N ALA A 106 11.59 8.46 8.72
CA ALA A 106 13.01 8.36 8.42
C ALA A 106 13.30 7.27 7.38
N LYS A 107 12.60 6.12 7.46
CA LYS A 107 12.75 5.04 6.47
C LYS A 107 12.21 5.43 5.08
N ILE A 108 11.10 6.15 5.01
CA ILE A 108 10.56 6.70 3.76
C ILE A 108 11.56 7.68 3.14
N GLU A 109 12.10 8.59 3.94
CA GLU A 109 13.10 9.57 3.49
C GLU A 109 14.38 8.88 2.99
N GLN A 110 14.89 7.90 3.74
CA GLN A 110 16.06 7.12 3.37
C GLN A 110 15.86 6.41 2.03
N LEU A 111 14.76 5.66 1.86
CA LEU A 111 14.48 4.94 0.61
C LEU A 111 14.31 5.90 -0.57
N SER A 112 13.65 7.04 -0.35
CA SER A 112 13.49 8.08 -1.37
C SER A 112 14.84 8.68 -1.79
N SER A 113 15.73 8.91 -0.84
CA SER A 113 17.10 9.37 -1.09
C SER A 113 17.90 8.33 -1.89
N ASP A 114 17.84 7.05 -1.51
CA ASP A 114 18.55 5.97 -2.20
C ASP A 114 18.11 5.83 -3.67
N ILE A 115 16.79 5.95 -3.92
CA ILE A 115 16.22 5.97 -5.27
C ILE A 115 16.78 7.16 -6.06
N LYS A 116 16.73 8.37 -5.49
CA LYS A 116 17.22 9.59 -6.13
C LYS A 116 18.71 9.48 -6.48
N SER A 117 19.53 9.01 -5.55
CA SER A 117 20.96 8.79 -5.79
C SER A 117 21.23 7.71 -6.85
N SER A 118 20.37 6.70 -6.93
CA SER A 118 20.47 5.69 -7.99
C SER A 118 20.17 6.31 -9.35
N ILE A 119 19.05 7.03 -9.49
CA ILE A 119 18.67 7.77 -10.71
C ILE A 119 19.81 8.68 -11.18
N GLN A 120 20.35 9.50 -10.28
CA GLN A 120 21.45 10.42 -10.60
C GLN A 120 22.71 9.71 -11.11
N ARG A 121 23.06 8.55 -10.55
CA ARG A 121 24.21 7.76 -11.03
C ARG A 121 23.99 7.23 -12.45
N MET A 122 22.77 6.85 -12.81
CA MET A 122 22.46 6.44 -14.19
C MET A 122 22.49 7.60 -15.16
N ASP A 123 21.91 8.75 -14.80
CA ASP A 123 21.95 9.94 -15.65
C ASP A 123 23.39 10.39 -15.91
N ALA A 124 24.25 10.35 -14.89
CA ALA A 124 25.68 10.63 -15.04
C ALA A 124 26.37 9.62 -15.99
N SER A 125 26.12 8.31 -15.81
CA SER A 125 26.72 7.27 -16.64
C SER A 125 26.32 7.36 -18.13
N THR A 126 25.10 7.81 -18.41
CA THR A 126 24.59 7.99 -19.78
C THR A 126 25.00 9.34 -20.40
N GLY A 127 25.18 10.38 -19.59
CA GLY A 127 25.69 11.69 -20.02
C GLY A 127 27.17 11.70 -20.40
N THR A 128 28.00 10.90 -19.73
CA THR A 128 29.45 10.86 -20.01
C THR A 128 29.79 10.17 -21.34
N ALA A 129 28.91 9.32 -21.86
CA ALA A 129 29.09 8.63 -23.15
C ALA A 129 28.93 9.53 -24.39
N ARG A 130 28.41 10.76 -24.24
CA ARG A 130 28.23 11.72 -25.36
C ARG A 130 29.32 12.77 -25.51
N GLY A 131 30.31 12.81 -24.61
CA GLY A 131 31.29 13.90 -24.50
C GLY A 131 32.72 13.60 -24.99
N GLN A 132 33.01 12.41 -25.49
CA GLN A 132 34.33 12.06 -26.01
C GLN A 132 34.21 11.34 -27.36
N GLN A 133 34.15 12.11 -28.45
CA GLN A 133 34.67 11.66 -29.73
C GLN A 133 35.91 12.52 -30.05
N PRO A 134 37.07 11.91 -30.36
CA PRO A 134 38.25 12.62 -30.84
C PRO A 134 38.04 13.27 -32.20
#